data_AF-A0A0T6W819-F1
#
_entry.id   AF-A0A0T6W819-F1
#
_cell.length_a   1.000
_cell.length_b   1.000
_cell.length_c   1.000
_cell.angle_alpha   90.00
_cell.angle_beta   90.00
_cell.angle_gamma   90.00
#
_symmetry.space_group_name_H-M   'P 1'
#
loop_
_entity.id
_entity.type
_entity.pdbx_description
1 polymer ?
#
loop_
_entity_poly.entity_id
_entity_poly.type
_entity_poly.pdbx_seq_one_letter_code
_entity_poly.pdbx_strand_id
1 'polypeptide(L)'
;MSFIPGMPRTVAGFVHSLIKPAVEDWFVKQCYDPGTPMYMFYKPAGSDRPGIFTINSDQPGPDWEPVSAEPVRTDFTKEQVQRWIYDRAGSLPILPDNLDLAS
;
A
#
# COMPACT_ATOMS: atom_id res chain seq x y z
N MET A 1 2.96 15.47 -8.22
CA MET A 1 2.03 14.58 -7.48
C MET A 1 0.73 14.54 -8.26
N SER A 2 0.44 13.42 -8.94
CA SER A 2 -0.82 13.27 -9.69
C SER A 2 -1.87 12.71 -8.75
N PHE A 3 -2.91 13.49 -8.48
CA PHE A 3 -4.04 13.11 -7.64
C PHE A 3 -4.99 12.19 -8.42
N ILE A 4 -5.59 11.19 -7.76
CA ILE A 4 -6.77 10.50 -8.31
C ILE A 4 -7.90 11.55 -8.41
N PRO A 5 -8.53 11.73 -9.59
CA PRO A 5 -9.67 12.63 -9.73
C PRO A 5 -10.80 12.22 -8.76
N GLY A 6 -11.20 13.13 -7.86
CA GLY A 6 -12.34 12.92 -6.95
C GLY A 6 -11.99 12.53 -5.51
N MET A 7 -10.71 12.28 -5.17
CA MET A 7 -10.31 12.02 -3.79
C MET A 7 -9.96 13.33 -3.04
N PRO A 8 -10.53 13.61 -1.85
CA PRO A 8 -10.18 14.81 -1.09
C PRO A 8 -8.69 14.80 -0.72
N ARG A 9 -8.04 15.98 -0.74
CA ARG A 9 -6.59 16.11 -0.46
C ARG A 9 -6.17 15.53 0.89
N THR A 10 -7.04 15.59 1.90
CA THR A 10 -6.84 15.03 3.23
C THR A 10 -6.75 13.51 3.19
N VAL A 11 -7.64 12.85 2.43
CA VAL A 11 -7.63 11.40 2.21
C VAL A 11 -6.38 10.96 1.46
N ALA A 12 -5.99 11.70 0.42
CA ALA A 12 -4.77 11.41 -0.34
C ALA A 12 -3.50 11.47 0.53
N GLY A 13 -3.41 12.46 1.43
CA GLY A 13 -2.29 12.59 2.38
C GLY A 13 -2.27 11.46 3.42
N PHE A 14 -3.43 11.03 3.88
CA PHE A 14 -3.56 9.90 4.80
C PHE A 14 -3.19 8.57 4.15
N VAL A 15 -3.70 8.29 2.96
CA VAL A 15 -3.34 7.08 2.21
C VAL A 15 -1.84 7.06 1.91
N HIS A 16 -1.24 8.21 1.58
CA HIS A 16 0.20 8.32 1.41
C HIS A 16 0.99 7.94 2.68
N SER A 17 0.54 8.34 3.88
CA SER A 17 1.23 7.99 5.13
C SER A 17 1.14 6.50 5.47
N LEU A 18 0.08 5.80 5.03
CA LEU A 18 -0.06 4.35 5.18
C LEU A 18 0.84 3.56 4.21
N ILE A 19 1.04 4.09 3.01
CA ILE A 19 1.80 3.42 1.94
C ILE A 19 3.31 3.58 2.13
N LYS A 20 3.76 4.76 2.57
CA LYS A 20 5.18 5.11 2.61
C LYS A 20 6.06 4.08 3.36
N PRO A 21 5.66 3.56 4.55
CA PRO A 21 6.47 2.55 5.25
C PRO A 21 6.67 1.27 4.43
N ALA A 22 5.65 0.81 3.71
CA ALA A 22 5.74 -0.39 2.87
C ALA A 22 6.71 -0.21 1.69
N VAL A 23 6.72 0.98 1.09
CA VAL A 23 7.64 1.31 -0.02
C VAL A 23 9.09 1.40 0.47
N GLU A 24 9.32 2.02 1.63
CA GLU A 24 10.65 2.14 2.21
C GLU A 24 11.23 0.77 2.59
N ASP A 25 10.43 -0.06 3.25
CA ASP A 25 10.80 -1.43 3.62
C ASP A 25 11.06 -2.31 2.38
N TRP A 26 10.18 -2.26 1.38
CA TRP A 26 10.40 -2.92 0.09
C TRP A 26 11.74 -2.53 -0.54
N PHE A 27 12.04 -1.23 -0.60
CA PHE A 27 13.26 -0.78 -1.25
C PHE A 27 14.51 -1.28 -0.54
N VAL A 28 14.51 -1.31 0.80
CA VAL A 28 15.61 -1.88 1.58
C VAL A 28 15.81 -3.36 1.24
N LYS A 29 14.72 -4.13 1.20
CA LYS A 29 14.77 -5.56 0.83
C LYS A 29 15.23 -5.77 -0.60
N GLN A 30 14.75 -4.96 -1.55
CA GLN A 30 15.12 -5.03 -2.95
C GLN A 30 16.60 -4.67 -3.19
N CYS A 31 17.16 -3.74 -2.40
CA CYS A 31 18.59 -3.45 -2.43
C CYS A 31 19.44 -4.58 -1.85
N TYR A 32 18.90 -5.33 -0.88
CA TYR A 32 19.58 -6.48 -0.28
C TYR A 32 19.51 -7.72 -1.18
N ASP A 33 18.36 -7.97 -1.80
CA ASP A 33 18.10 -9.11 -2.67
C ASP A 33 17.21 -8.73 -3.88
N PRO A 34 17.82 -8.23 -4.97
CA PRO A 34 17.09 -7.69 -6.12
C PRO A 34 16.39 -8.74 -6.98
N GLY A 35 16.65 -10.04 -6.74
CA GLY A 35 16.10 -11.15 -7.52
C GLY A 35 14.82 -11.75 -6.93
N THR A 36 14.53 -11.48 -5.67
CA THR A 36 13.40 -12.10 -4.98
C THR A 36 12.09 -11.41 -5.36
N PRO A 37 11.10 -12.14 -5.92
CA PRO A 37 9.79 -11.57 -6.21
C PRO A 37 9.09 -11.22 -4.89
N MET A 38 8.54 -10.00 -4.83
CA MET A 38 7.78 -9.54 -3.66
C MET A 38 6.39 -9.11 -4.08
N TYR A 39 5.41 -9.42 -3.24
CA TYR A 39 4.00 -9.20 -3.46
C TYR A 39 3.47 -8.17 -2.47
N MET A 40 2.49 -7.39 -2.92
CA MET A 40 1.81 -6.45 -2.06
C MET A 40 0.69 -7.14 -1.29
N PHE A 41 0.72 -6.98 0.03
CA PHE A 41 -0.32 -7.43 0.93
C PHE A 41 -0.92 -6.24 1.65
N TYR A 42 -2.19 -6.37 2.01
CA TYR A 42 -2.86 -5.43 2.89
C TYR A 42 -3.55 -6.17 4.02
N LYS A 43 -3.59 -5.54 5.19
CA LYS A 43 -4.45 -5.96 6.28
C LYS A 43 -5.64 -5.01 6.31
N PRO A 44 -6.89 -5.49 6.20
CA PRO A 44 -8.07 -4.64 6.22
C PRO A 44 -8.14 -3.72 7.46
N ALA A 45 -8.84 -2.60 7.31
CA ALA A 45 -9.11 -1.72 8.44
C ALA A 45 -9.91 -2.47 9.53
N GLY A 46 -9.65 -2.10 10.79
CA GLY A 46 -10.50 -2.47 11.92
C GLY A 46 -11.45 -1.33 12.27
N SER A 47 -12.29 -1.52 13.29
CA SER A 47 -13.24 -0.49 13.74
C SER A 47 -12.57 0.83 14.19
N ASP A 48 -11.32 0.77 14.64
CA ASP A 48 -10.55 1.87 15.24
C ASP A 48 -9.17 2.09 14.59
N ARG A 49 -8.82 1.30 13.57
CA ARG A 49 -7.49 1.34 12.94
C ARG A 49 -7.59 1.31 11.42
N PRO A 50 -6.79 2.11 10.70
CA PRO A 50 -6.73 2.00 9.26
C PRO A 50 -6.13 0.67 8.81
N GLY A 51 -6.40 0.31 7.56
CA GLY A 51 -5.70 -0.76 6.90
C GLY A 51 -4.21 -0.45 6.79
N ILE A 52 -3.38 -1.49 6.79
CA ILE A 52 -1.92 -1.35 6.64
C ILE A 52 -1.45 -2.13 5.43
N PHE A 53 -0.37 -1.66 4.82
CA PHE A 53 0.25 -2.26 3.65
C PHE A 53 1.63 -2.83 3.99
N THR A 54 2.01 -3.88 3.28
CA THR A 54 3.38 -4.37 3.29
C THR A 54 3.71 -5.00 1.94
N ILE A 55 5.00 -5.13 1.65
CA ILE A 55 5.49 -5.85 0.49
C ILE A 55 6.50 -6.90 0.98
N ASN A 56 6.23 -8.16 0.69
CA ASN A 56 7.01 -9.31 1.13
C ASN A 56 7.05 -10.40 0.06
N SER A 57 8.05 -11.29 0.10
CA SER A 57 8.08 -12.49 -0.74
C SER A 57 6.92 -13.43 -0.45
N ASP A 58 6.53 -13.50 0.83
CA ASP A 58 5.51 -14.39 1.34
C ASP A 58 4.45 -13.63 2.14
N GLN A 59 3.27 -14.24 2.28
CA GLN A 59 2.19 -13.69 3.09
C GLN A 59 2.63 -13.57 4.56
N PRO A 60 2.59 -12.37 5.19
CA PRO A 60 3.13 -12.18 6.54
C PRO A 60 2.34 -12.93 7.63
N GLY A 61 1.08 -13.27 7.37
CA GLY A 61 0.21 -13.97 8.30
C GLY A 61 -1.22 -14.09 7.78
N PRO A 62 -2.10 -14.78 8.50
CA PRO A 62 -3.45 -15.12 8.02
C PRO A 62 -4.36 -13.91 7.83
N ASP A 63 -4.13 -12.81 8.55
CA ASP A 63 -4.94 -11.58 8.46
C ASP A 63 -4.56 -10.68 7.28
N TRP A 64 -3.58 -11.08 6.47
CA TRP A 64 -3.09 -10.31 5.33
C TRP A 64 -3.69 -10.85 4.04
N GLU A 65 -4.23 -9.98 3.21
CA GLU A 65 -4.79 -10.34 1.91
C GLU A 65 -3.86 -9.88 0.79
N PRO A 66 -3.68 -10.70 -0.26
CA PRO A 66 -2.91 -10.29 -1.43
C PRO A 66 -3.68 -9.22 -2.20
N VAL A 67 -3.01 -8.10 -2.50
CA VAL A 67 -3.60 -7.01 -3.29
C VAL A 67 -3.48 -7.28 -4.79
N SER A 68 -2.47 -8.06 -5.18
CA SER A 68 -2.14 -8.37 -6.56
C SER A 68 -1.58 -9.78 -6.65
N ALA A 69 -1.98 -10.52 -7.69
CA ALA A 69 -1.36 -11.80 -8.04
C ALA A 69 0.02 -11.61 -8.70
N GLU A 70 0.27 -10.42 -9.26
CA GLU A 70 1.55 -10.07 -9.87
C GLU A 70 2.51 -9.47 -8.82
N PRO A 71 3.79 -9.85 -8.84
CA PRO A 71 4.80 -9.26 -7.97
C PRO A 71 5.06 -7.80 -8.36
N VAL A 72 5.57 -7.03 -7.39
CA VAL A 72 6.12 -5.70 -7.64
C VAL A 72 7.30 -5.86 -8.59
N ARG A 73 7.30 -5.10 -9.68
CA ARG A 73 8.36 -5.19 -10.67
C ARG A 73 9.68 -4.69 -10.07
N THR A 74 10.74 -5.45 -10.31
CA THR A 74 12.09 -5.16 -9.78
C THR A 74 12.75 -3.96 -10.44
N ASP A 75 12.25 -3.52 -11.60
CA ASP A 75 12.71 -2.34 -12.33
C ASP A 75 12.01 -1.04 -11.92
N PHE A 76 11.08 -1.10 -10.96
CA PHE A 76 10.40 0.10 -10.47
C PHE A 76 11.28 0.95 -9.55
N THR A 77 11.15 2.27 -9.66
CA THR A 77 11.65 3.20 -8.64
C THR A 77 10.69 3.24 -7.43
N LYS A 78 11.13 3.81 -6.31
CA LYS A 78 10.26 4.05 -5.14
C LYS A 78 8.99 4.79 -5.50
N GLU A 79 9.09 5.84 -6.33
CA GLU A 79 7.95 6.66 -6.75
C GLU A 79 6.99 5.86 -7.63
N GLN A 80 7.52 4.98 -8.48
CA GLN A 80 6.72 4.09 -9.31
C GLN A 80 5.99 3.04 -8.47
N VAL A 81 6.67 2.41 -7.50
CA VAL A 81 6.02 1.49 -6.55
C VAL A 81 4.97 2.23 -5.73
N GLN A 82 5.29 3.41 -5.21
CA GLN A 82 4.33 4.21 -4.44
C GLN A 82 3.07 4.52 -5.25
N ARG A 83 3.22 4.94 -6.51
CA ARG A 83 2.07 5.19 -7.39
C ARG A 83 1.29 3.92 -7.69
N TRP A 84 1.99 2.83 -7.97
CA TRP A 84 1.40 1.52 -8.25
C TRP A 84 0.58 0.99 -7.06
N ILE A 85 1.08 1.18 -5.84
CA ILE A 85 0.35 0.89 -4.60
C ILE A 85 -0.86 1.83 -4.48
N TYR A 86 -0.68 3.13 -4.69
CA TYR A 86 -1.74 4.13 -4.56
C TYR A 86 -2.93 3.85 -5.49
N ASP A 87 -2.66 3.47 -6.73
CA ASP A 87 -3.69 3.11 -7.72
C ASP A 87 -4.49 1.86 -7.30
N ARG A 88 -3.86 0.92 -6.58
CA ARG A 88 -4.52 -0.29 -6.04
C ARG A 88 -5.22 -0.04 -4.71
N ALA A 89 -4.66 0.82 -3.87
CA ALA A 89 -5.21 1.16 -2.56
C ALA A 89 -6.56 1.87 -2.67
N GLY A 90 -6.80 2.60 -3.76
CA GLY A 90 -8.05 3.32 -4.00
C GLY A 90 -9.31 2.44 -4.04
N SER A 91 -9.19 1.13 -4.25
CA SER A 91 -10.32 0.19 -4.26
C SER A 91 -10.44 -0.67 -2.99
N LEU A 92 -9.58 -0.48 -2.00
CA LEU A 92 -9.51 -1.35 -0.81
C LEU A 92 -10.19 -0.71 0.42
N PRO A 93 -10.76 -1.53 1.34
CA PRO A 93 -11.34 -1.06 2.60
C PRO A 93 -10.22 -0.72 3.60
N ILE A 94 -9.53 0.40 3.36
CA ILE A 94 -8.37 0.84 4.17
C ILE A 94 -8.71 1.94 5.17
N LEU A 95 -9.89 2.54 5.06
CA LEU A 95 -10.41 3.51 6.01
C LEU A 95 -11.31 2.78 7.02
N PRO A 96 -11.22 3.08 8.33
CA PRO A 96 -12.16 2.55 9.29
C PRO A 96 -13.55 3.17 9.06
N ASP A 97 -14.61 2.40 9.30
CA ASP A 97 -16.01 2.81 9.04
C ASP A 97 -16.41 4.12 9.74
N ASN A 98 -15.69 4.48 10.82
CA ASN A 98 -15.93 5.66 11.63
C ASN A 98 -15.16 6.91 11.15
N LEU A 99 -14.29 6.78 10.14
CA LEU A 99 -13.58 7.93 9.55
C LEU A 99 -14.45 8.56 8.44
N ASP A 100 -15.41 9.37 8.86
CA ASP A 100 -16.14 10.23 7.94
C ASP A 100 -15.22 11.39 7.51
N LEU A 101 -14.47 11.21 6.42
CA LEU A 101 -13.52 12.19 5.87
C LEU A 101 -14.21 13.38 5.17
N ALA A 102 -15.52 13.56 5.41
CA ALA A 102 -16.37 14.58 4.79
C ALA A 102 -16.58 15.85 5.64
N SER A 103 -15.82 16.08 6.71
CA SER A 103 -15.86 17.33 7.49
C SER A 103 -14.79 18.34 7.08
#